data_AF-A0A8T4XQF2-F1
#
_entry.id   AF-A0A8T4XQF2-F1
#
_cell.length_a   1.000
_cell.length_b   1.000
_cell.length_c   1.000
_cell.angle_alpha   90.00
_cell.angle_beta   90.00
_cell.angle_gamma   90.00
#
_symmetry.space_group_name_H-M   'P 1'
#
loop_
_entity.id
_entity.type
_entity.pdbx_description
1 polymer ?
#
loop_
_entity_poly.entity_id
_entity_poly.type
_entity_poly.pdbx_seq_one_letter_code
_entity_poly.pdbx_strand_id
1 'polypeptide(L)'
;MELEELLGLLKSRELQILDFLLVTCYYRIREGRKVPLRFDYHFLRFEFKLGILKLSLYHDRGPRRVPFEALLRIIIGEVNEKLEAGKLPALEIKILHIT
;
A
#
# COMPACT_ATOMS: atom_id res chain seq x y z
N MET A 1 -17.36 4.49 -3.03
CA MET A 1 -16.83 5.74 -2.45
C MET A 1 -15.98 6.41 -3.49
N GLU A 2 -16.36 7.61 -3.85
CA GLU A 2 -15.61 8.44 -4.80
C GLU A 2 -14.44 9.13 -4.09
N LEU A 3 -13.44 9.61 -4.85
CA LEU A 3 -12.23 10.19 -4.27
C LEU A 3 -12.53 11.42 -3.40
N GLU A 4 -13.43 12.29 -3.84
CA GLU A 4 -13.78 13.51 -3.11
C GLU A 4 -14.45 13.21 -1.76
N GLU A 5 -15.34 12.22 -1.75
CA GLU A 5 -16.01 11.73 -0.54
C GLU A 5 -14.99 11.15 0.44
N LEU A 6 -14.06 10.31 -0.03
CA LEU A 6 -12.97 9.77 0.78
C LEU A 6 -12.09 10.89 1.38
N LEU A 7 -11.72 11.88 0.57
CA LEU A 7 -10.93 13.02 1.04
C LEU A 7 -11.69 13.85 2.09
N GLY A 8 -13.01 13.97 1.96
CA GLY A 8 -13.88 14.58 2.98
C GLY A 8 -13.79 13.84 4.32
N LEU A 9 -13.96 12.52 4.31
CA LEU A 9 -13.90 11.66 5.49
C LEU A 9 -12.51 11.63 6.16
N LEU A 10 -11.45 11.72 5.36
CA LEU A 10 -10.08 11.83 5.87
C LEU A 10 -9.85 13.19 6.55
N LYS A 11 -10.37 14.28 5.97
CA LYS A 11 -10.26 15.64 6.54
C LYS A 11 -11.08 15.80 7.82
N SER A 12 -12.27 15.19 7.90
CA SER A 12 -13.09 15.20 9.11
C SER A 12 -12.50 14.34 10.25
N ARG A 13 -11.46 13.53 9.95
CA ARG A 13 -10.87 12.55 10.87
C ARG A 13 -11.87 11.49 11.38
N GLU A 14 -13.00 11.35 10.70
CA GLU A 14 -13.99 10.30 10.97
C GLU A 14 -13.48 8.94 10.50
N LEU A 15 -12.56 8.94 9.53
CA LEU A 15 -11.94 7.72 9.01
C LEU A 15 -10.66 7.36 9.78
N GLN A 16 -10.79 6.40 10.70
CA GLN A 16 -9.65 5.85 11.44
C GLN A 16 -8.94 4.72 10.68
N ILE A 17 -9.65 4.03 9.79
CA ILE A 17 -9.13 2.87 9.06
C ILE A 17 -9.51 3.01 7.58
N LEU A 18 -8.54 2.79 6.69
CA LEU A 18 -8.75 2.72 5.26
C LEU A 18 -8.08 1.48 4.68
N ASP A 19 -8.88 0.62 4.08
CA ASP A 19 -8.43 -0.63 3.46
C ASP A 19 -8.39 -0.52 1.94
N PHE A 20 -7.32 -1.04 1.36
CA PHE A 20 -7.14 -1.17 -0.08
C PHE A 20 -6.95 -2.65 -0.44
N LEU A 21 -7.65 -3.07 -1.49
CA LEU A 21 -7.28 -4.29 -2.20
C LEU A 21 -6.07 -3.99 -3.09
N LEU A 22 -4.93 -4.58 -2.76
CA LEU A 22 -3.69 -4.45 -3.51
C LEU A 22 -3.44 -5.71 -4.32
N VAL A 23 -3.44 -5.57 -5.66
CA VAL A 23 -3.16 -6.67 -6.58
C VAL A 23 -1.78 -6.47 -7.21
N THR A 24 -0.85 -7.40 -6.95
CA THR A 24 0.47 -7.39 -7.57
C THR A 24 0.44 -8.24 -8.83
N CYS A 25 0.48 -7.57 -9.98
CA CYS A 25 0.42 -8.20 -11.30
C CYS A 25 1.81 -8.51 -11.84
N TYR A 26 2.06 -9.78 -12.16
CA TYR A 26 3.34 -10.23 -12.70
C TYR A 26 3.22 -10.58 -14.17
N TYR A 27 4.20 -10.17 -14.96
CA TYR A 27 4.28 -10.48 -16.38
C TYR A 27 5.66 -11.04 -16.70
N ARG A 28 5.70 -12.05 -17.57
CA ARG A 28 6.95 -12.51 -18.19
C ARG A 28 6.94 -12.14 -19.67
N ILE A 29 8.13 -11.91 -20.24
CA ILE A 29 8.27 -11.74 -21.69
C ILE A 29 8.43 -13.12 -22.33
N ARG A 30 7.58 -13.43 -23.30
CA ARG A 30 7.71 -14.61 -24.15
C ARG A 30 7.48 -14.18 -25.60
N GLU A 31 8.44 -14.48 -26.47
CA GLU A 31 8.36 -14.15 -27.91
C GLU A 31 8.03 -12.65 -28.14
N GLY A 32 8.66 -11.77 -27.34
CA GLY A 32 8.45 -10.32 -27.41
C GLY A 32 7.13 -9.81 -26.81
N ARG A 33 6.26 -10.68 -26.28
CA ARG A 33 4.96 -10.29 -25.69
C ARG A 33 4.94 -10.47 -24.18
N LYS A 34 4.24 -9.57 -23.47
CA LYS A 34 3.94 -9.70 -22.03
C LYS A 34 2.87 -10.75 -21.82
N VAL A 35 3.20 -11.82 -21.10
CA VAL A 35 2.26 -12.87 -20.70
C VAL A 35 2.03 -12.76 -19.20
N PRO A 36 0.77 -12.63 -18.74
CA PRO A 36 0.47 -12.56 -17.30
C PRO A 36 0.81 -13.89 -16.62
N LEU A 37 1.30 -13.79 -15.40
CA LEU A 37 1.46 -14.91 -14.47
C LEU A 37 0.36 -14.84 -13.40
N ARG A 38 0.31 -15.82 -12.48
CA ARG A 38 -0.57 -15.75 -11.32
C ARG A 38 -0.21 -14.53 -10.47
N PHE A 39 -1.21 -13.70 -10.19
CA PHE A 39 -1.09 -12.48 -9.38
C PHE A 39 -1.19 -12.78 -7.89
N ASP A 40 -0.67 -11.85 -7.10
CA ASP A 40 -0.86 -11.82 -5.65
C ASP A 40 -1.92 -10.79 -5.28
N TYR A 41 -2.75 -11.11 -4.30
CA TYR A 41 -3.80 -10.26 -3.77
C TYR A 41 -3.55 -10.06 -2.29
N HIS A 42 -3.64 -8.81 -1.87
CA HIS A 42 -3.35 -8.39 -0.53
C HIS A 42 -4.39 -7.40 -0.04
N PHE A 43 -4.59 -7.35 1.27
CA PHE A 43 -5.25 -6.22 1.92
C PHE A 43 -4.20 -5.33 2.54
N LEU A 44 -4.14 -4.08 2.08
CA LEU A 44 -3.31 -3.03 2.66
C LEU A 44 -4.20 -2.14 3.51
N ARG A 45 -3.96 -2.12 4.82
CA ARG A 45 -4.69 -1.32 5.80
C ARG A 45 -3.85 -0.13 6.24
N PHE A 46 -4.45 1.05 6.20
CA PHE A 46 -3.97 2.25 6.86
C PHE A 46 -4.80 2.49 8.12
N GLU A 47 -4.15 2.56 9.29
CA GLU A 47 -4.78 2.99 10.54
C GLU A 47 -4.22 4.38 10.90
N PHE A 48 -5.08 5.39 10.91
CA PHE A 48 -4.75 6.77 11.28
C PHE A 48 -4.93 6.94 12.79
N LYS A 49 -3.81 7.01 13.53
CA LYS A 49 -3.78 7.30 14.97
C LYS A 49 -3.11 8.65 15.20
N LEU A 50 -3.31 9.22 16.38
CA LEU A 50 -2.72 10.51 16.72
C LEU A 50 -1.18 10.41 16.63
N GLY A 51 -0.59 11.13 15.67
CA GLY A 51 0.85 11.16 15.43
C GLY A 51 1.46 9.89 14.84
N ILE A 52 0.65 8.86 14.55
CA ILE A 52 1.13 7.57 14.05
C ILE A 52 0.23 7.11 12.90
N LEU A 53 0.84 6.83 11.76
CA LEU A 53 0.22 6.09 10.68
C LEU A 53 0.72 4.65 10.72
N LYS A 54 -0.16 3.69 11.01
CA LYS A 54 0.18 2.27 10.97
C LYS A 54 -0.27 1.67 9.64
N LEU A 55 0.65 1.05 8.93
CA LEU A 55 0.37 0.26 7.73
C LEU A 55 0.42 -1.22 8.08
N SER A 56 -0.53 -2.00 7.57
CA SER A 56 -0.54 -3.47 7.72
C SER A 56 -0.85 -4.10 6.37
N LEU A 57 -0.05 -5.10 5.99
CA LEU A 57 -0.20 -5.82 4.72
C LEU A 57 -0.53 -7.28 5.02
N TYR A 58 -1.67 -7.74 4.51
CA TYR A 58 -2.15 -9.11 4.68
C TYR A 58 -2.14 -9.82 3.33
N HIS A 59 -1.64 -11.05 3.29
CA HIS A 59 -1.75 -11.89 2.10
C HIS A 59 -3.13 -12.52 2.06
N ASP A 60 -3.86 -12.33 0.98
CA ASP A 60 -5.13 -13.04 0.75
C ASP A 60 -4.88 -14.30 -0.09
N ARG A 61 -4.40 -14.13 -1.33
CA ARG A 61 -4.20 -15.24 -2.28
C ARG A 61 -3.06 -14.96 -3.26
N GLY A 62 -2.44 -16.03 -3.74
CA GLY A 62 -1.44 -15.98 -4.81
C GLY A 62 -0.10 -16.65 -4.47
N PRO A 63 0.85 -16.67 -5.42
CA PRO A 63 2.19 -17.26 -5.24
C PRO A 63 3.15 -16.53 -4.28
N ARG A 64 2.81 -15.35 -3.75
CA ARG A 64 3.62 -14.49 -2.89
C ARG A 64 5.04 -14.26 -3.43
N ARG A 65 5.15 -13.84 -4.69
CA ARG A 65 6.45 -13.72 -5.39
C ARG A 65 7.31 -12.57 -4.87
N VAL A 66 6.69 -11.57 -4.25
CA VAL A 66 7.38 -10.39 -3.70
C VAL A 66 7.34 -10.46 -2.18
N PRO A 67 8.49 -10.35 -1.49
CA PRO A 67 8.52 -10.23 -0.04
C PRO A 67 7.70 -9.02 0.44
N PHE A 68 6.97 -9.19 1.53
CA PHE A 68 6.08 -8.15 2.08
C PHE A 68 6.81 -6.86 2.39
N GLU A 69 8.01 -6.98 2.97
CA GLU A 69 8.84 -5.83 3.29
C GLU A 69 9.22 -5.04 2.03
N ALA A 70 9.57 -5.73 0.94
CA ALA A 70 9.91 -5.08 -0.32
C ALA A 70 8.69 -4.33 -0.90
N LEU A 71 7.51 -4.95 -0.87
CA LEU A 71 6.28 -4.32 -1.34
C LEU A 71 5.91 -3.07 -0.51
N LEU A 72 6.01 -3.18 0.82
CA LEU A 72 5.78 -2.04 1.72
C LEU A 72 6.78 -0.91 1.49
N ARG A 73 8.07 -1.23 1.30
CA ARG A 73 9.11 -0.24 1.01
C ARG A 73 8.83 0.53 -0.28
N ILE A 74 8.38 -0.14 -1.33
CA ILE A 74 7.98 0.52 -2.59
C ILE A 74 6.82 1.49 -2.33
N ILE A 75 5.75 1.02 -1.67
CA ILE A 75 4.57 1.84 -1.41
C ILE A 75 4.91 3.06 -0.56
N ILE A 76 5.69 2.89 0.50
CA ILE A 76 6.05 4.01 1.38
C ILE A 76 7.03 4.95 0.67
N GLY A 77 7.94 4.44 -0.17
CA GLY A 77 8.81 5.27 -1.00
C GLY A 77 7.99 6.24 -1.86
N GLU A 78 7.02 5.71 -2.61
CA GLU A 78 6.13 6.53 -3.44
C GLU A 78 5.33 7.55 -2.61
N VAL A 79 4.82 7.16 -1.45
CA VAL A 79 4.11 8.08 -0.55
C VAL A 79 5.04 9.21 -0.07
N ASN A 80 6.24 8.87 0.37
CA ASN A 80 7.21 9.84 0.88
C ASN A 80 7.67 10.82 -0.21
N GLU A 81 7.88 10.35 -1.44
CA GLU A 81 8.19 11.23 -2.58
C GLU A 81 7.05 12.25 -2.81
N LYS A 82 5.79 11.82 -2.71
CA LYS A 82 4.63 12.74 -2.83
C LYS A 82 4.53 13.72 -1.66
N LEU A 83 4.83 13.28 -0.44
CA LEU A 83 4.86 14.15 0.74
C LEU A 83 5.95 15.20 0.62
N GLU A 84 7.16 14.81 0.19
CA GLU A 84 8.27 15.72 -0.03
C GLU A 84 7.95 16.77 -1.09
N ALA A 85 7.37 16.37 -2.22
CA ALA A 85 6.89 17.30 -3.25
C ALA A 85 5.85 18.30 -2.71
N GLY A 86 5.04 17.88 -1.73
CA GLY A 86 4.09 18.71 -0.99
C GLY A 86 4.69 19.50 0.19
N LYS A 87 6.01 19.43 0.41
CA LYS A 87 6.73 20.02 1.56
C LYS A 87 6.23 19.52 2.92
N LEU A 88 5.75 18.30 2.98
CA LEU A 88 5.35 17.62 4.20
C LEU A 88 6.47 16.70 4.69
N PRO A 89 6.58 16.45 6.02
CA PRO A 89 7.58 15.54 6.55
C PRO A 89 7.34 14.11 6.03
N ALA A 90 8.43 13.41 5.73
CA ALA A 90 8.40 12.00 5.38
C ALA A 90 7.86 11.15 6.55
N LEU A 91 7.21 10.04 6.22
CA LEU A 91 6.77 9.06 7.20
C LEU A 91 7.99 8.28 7.72
N GLU A 92 8.20 8.30 9.05
CA GLU A 92 9.15 7.41 9.70
C GLU A 92 8.60 5.97 9.70
N ILE A 93 9.40 5.03 9.22
CA ILE A 93 8.96 3.64 9.02
C ILE A 93 9.46 2.77 10.17
N LYS A 94 8.53 2.12 10.88
CA LYS A 94 8.83 1.02 11.79
C LYS A 94 8.11 -0.23 11.31
N ILE A 95 8.87 -1.19 10.80
CA ILE A 95 8.32 -2.46 10.31
C ILE A 95 8.27 -3.44 11.48
N LEU A 96 7.05 -3.86 11.83
CA LEU A 96 6.81 -4.85 12.86
C LEU A 96 6.37 -6.15 12.18
N HIS A 97 7.12 -7.22 12.39
CA HIS A 97 6.71 -8.56 11.98
C HIS A 97 5.84 -9.14 13.11
N ILE A 98 4.57 -9.39 12.81
CA ILE A 98 3.71 -10.19 13.68
C ILE A 98 3.76 -11.61 13.11
N THR A 99 4.55 -12.47 13.76
CA THR A 99 4.58 -13.93 13.58
C THR A 99 3.28 -14.57 14.04
#